data_AF-Q4PEM1-F1
#
_entry.id   AF-Q4PEM1-F1
#
_cell.length_a   1.000
_cell.length_b   1.000
_cell.length_c   1.000
_cell.angle_alpha   90.00
_cell.angle_beta   90.00
_cell.angle_gamma   90.00
#
_symmetry.space_group_name_H-M   'P 1'
#
loop_
_entity.id
_entity.type
_entity.pdbx_description
1 polymer ?
#
loop_
_entity_poly.entity_id
_entity_poly.type
_entity_poly.pdbx_seq_one_letter_code
_entity_poly.pdbx_strand_id
1 'polypeptide(L)'
;MPSVVLGSKPLLGPLVGLSLWTFAIEGLLYYRRTPALKKYNIDFDPEKVKQEKATKLPAFVQWPADNFNNLLEQPTQFYAAVLGLTLLDVKDPLTTRLAWGYVGLRVVHSLIHVSVNKVTARFAVWATSSVVLLGMTVKLAAEVFY
;
A
#
# COMPACT_ATOMS: atom_id res chain seq x y z
N MET A 1 -23.35 -14.67 -5.70
CA MET A 1 -22.32 -14.76 -6.76
C MET A 1 -20.93 -14.28 -6.32
N PRO A 2 -20.72 -13.09 -5.71
CA PRO A 2 -19.38 -12.67 -5.25
C PRO A 2 -18.77 -13.61 -4.19
N SER A 3 -19.60 -14.20 -3.33
CA SER A 3 -19.18 -15.22 -2.35
C SER A 3 -18.62 -16.50 -2.98
N VAL A 4 -19.04 -16.86 -4.19
CA VAL A 4 -18.59 -18.08 -4.88
C VAL A 4 -17.19 -17.90 -5.46
N VAL A 5 -16.88 -16.72 -6.01
CA VAL A 5 -15.56 -16.38 -6.55
C VAL A 5 -14.51 -16.25 -5.44
N LEU A 6 -14.88 -15.63 -4.30
CA LEU A 6 -13.99 -15.57 -3.14
C LEU A 6 -13.80 -16.96 -2.49
N GLY A 7 -14.81 -17.83 -2.55
CA GLY A 7 -14.68 -19.22 -2.12
C GLY A 7 -13.73 -20.05 -2.99
N SER A 8 -13.66 -19.77 -4.30
CA SER A 8 -12.79 -20.51 -5.23
C SER A 8 -11.41 -19.90 -5.43
N LYS A 9 -11.26 -18.57 -5.26
CA LYS A 9 -9.99 -17.84 -5.37
C LYS A 9 -9.84 -16.86 -4.19
N PRO A 10 -9.48 -17.36 -2.99
CA PRO A 10 -9.54 -16.58 -1.75
C PRO A 10 -8.56 -15.40 -1.71
N LEU A 11 -7.49 -15.44 -2.50
CA LEU A 11 -6.47 -14.39 -2.55
C LEU A 11 -6.90 -13.15 -3.36
N LEU A 12 -7.98 -13.22 -4.15
CA LEU A 12 -8.53 -12.05 -4.85
C LEU A 12 -9.09 -11.01 -3.88
N GLY A 13 -9.59 -11.43 -2.71
CA GLY A 13 -10.05 -10.53 -1.66
C GLY A 13 -8.96 -9.58 -1.16
N PRO A 14 -7.82 -10.10 -0.65
CA PRO A 14 -6.65 -9.29 -0.28
C PRO A 14 -6.14 -8.39 -1.40
N LEU A 15 -6.11 -8.87 -2.64
CA LEU A 15 -5.70 -8.07 -3.82
C LEU A 15 -6.58 -6.83 -3.97
N VAL A 16 -7.90 -7.01 -4.01
CA VAL A 16 -8.85 -5.90 -4.14
C VAL A 16 -8.78 -5.00 -2.91
N GLY A 17 -8.68 -5.58 -1.71
CA GLY A 17 -8.60 -4.85 -0.45
C GLY A 17 -7.44 -3.85 -0.42
N LEU A 18 -6.23 -4.27 -0.82
CA LEU A 18 -5.09 -3.37 -0.86
C LEU A 18 -5.21 -2.31 -1.96
N SER A 19 -5.76 -2.68 -3.13
CA SER A 19 -5.97 -1.75 -4.23
C SER A 19 -6.96 -0.63 -3.83
N LEU A 20 -8.07 -0.99 -3.20
CA LEU A 20 -9.03 -0.02 -2.66
C LEU A 20 -8.40 0.87 -1.58
N TRP A 21 -7.54 0.30 -0.73
CA TRP A 21 -6.82 1.09 0.27
C TRP A 21 -5.85 2.09 -0.36
N THR A 22 -5.15 1.71 -1.43
CA THR A 22 -4.30 2.64 -2.19
C THR A 22 -5.10 3.81 -2.75
N PHE A 23 -6.28 3.56 -3.34
CA PHE A 23 -7.19 4.62 -3.78
C PHE A 23 -7.71 5.50 -2.63
N ALA A 24 -7.96 4.92 -1.46
CA ALA A 24 -8.36 5.69 -0.29
C ALA A 24 -7.27 6.68 0.15
N ILE A 25 -6.00 6.27 0.15
CA ILE A 25 -4.85 7.14 0.44
C ILE A 25 -4.66 8.18 -0.67
N GLU A 26 -4.86 7.83 -1.93
CA GLU A 26 -4.85 8.78 -3.05
C GLU A 26 -5.93 9.86 -2.89
N GLY A 27 -7.15 9.46 -2.54
CA GLY A 27 -8.24 10.39 -2.22
C GLY A 27 -7.88 11.34 -1.08
N LEU A 28 -7.29 10.82 0.00
CA LEU A 28 -6.80 11.63 1.12
C LEU A 28 -5.71 12.64 0.70
N LEU A 29 -4.81 12.18 -0.17
CA LEU A 29 -3.76 12.99 -0.77
C LEU A 29 -4.34 14.18 -1.54
N TYR A 30 -5.35 13.96 -2.40
CA TYR A 30 -5.96 15.06 -3.14
C TYR A 30 -6.76 15.98 -2.22
N TYR A 31 -7.50 15.40 -1.27
CA TYR A 31 -8.27 16.14 -0.30
C TYR A 31 -7.42 17.15 0.50
N ARG A 32 -6.25 16.74 0.97
CA ARG A 32 -5.36 17.63 1.75
C ARG A 32 -4.55 18.56 0.86
N ARG A 33 -4.04 18.08 -0.28
CA ARG A 33 -3.02 18.78 -1.06
C ARG A 33 -3.60 19.80 -2.03
N THR A 34 -4.67 19.47 -2.75
CA THR A 34 -5.27 20.38 -3.75
C THR A 34 -5.63 21.77 -3.19
N PRO A 35 -6.34 21.90 -2.05
CA PRO A 35 -6.61 23.21 -1.48
C PRO A 35 -5.33 23.91 -0.97
N ALA A 36 -4.36 23.15 -0.47
CA ALA A 36 -3.10 23.71 0.03
C ALA A 36 -2.24 24.29 -1.11
N LEU A 37 -2.17 23.64 -2.27
CA LEU A 37 -1.43 24.15 -3.43
C LEU A 37 -1.89 25.56 -3.81
N LYS A 38 -3.21 25.81 -3.80
CA LYS A 38 -3.78 27.14 -4.01
C LYS A 38 -3.46 28.09 -2.85
N LYS A 39 -3.66 27.65 -1.59
CA LYS A 39 -3.44 28.48 -0.39
C LYS A 39 -2.00 29.00 -0.29
N TYR A 40 -1.02 28.17 -0.65
CA TYR A 40 0.40 28.50 -0.55
C TYR A 40 1.00 29.04 -1.85
N ASN A 41 0.16 29.33 -2.87
CA ASN A 41 0.58 29.83 -4.18
C ASN A 41 1.75 29.02 -4.75
N ILE A 42 1.56 27.70 -4.86
CA ILE A 42 2.54 26.79 -5.44
C ILE A 42 2.44 26.87 -6.96
N ASP A 43 3.54 27.20 -7.60
CA ASP A 43 3.66 27.17 -9.06
C ASP A 43 3.87 25.72 -9.55
N PHE A 44 3.35 25.40 -10.73
CA PHE A 44 3.50 24.08 -11.36
C PHE A 44 4.66 23.99 -12.36
N ASP A 45 5.51 25.02 -12.41
CA ASP A 45 6.81 25.02 -13.07
C ASP A 45 7.63 23.80 -12.61
N PRO A 46 7.97 22.87 -13.53
CA PRO A 46 8.73 21.66 -13.21
C PRO A 46 10.08 21.92 -12.52
N GLU A 47 10.70 23.08 -12.76
CA GLU A 47 11.98 23.45 -12.15
C GLU A 47 11.84 23.84 -10.67
N LYS A 48 10.68 24.37 -10.26
CA LYS A 48 10.47 24.95 -8.92
C LYS A 48 9.53 24.14 -8.04
N VAL A 49 8.52 23.48 -8.62
CA VAL A 49 7.39 22.88 -7.90
C VAL A 49 7.81 21.90 -6.79
N LYS A 50 8.90 21.15 -6.98
CA LYS A 50 9.41 20.20 -5.98
C LYS A 50 9.92 20.94 -4.74
N GLN A 51 10.75 21.96 -4.94
CA GLN A 51 11.31 22.76 -3.85
C GLN A 51 10.22 23.56 -3.14
N GLU A 52 9.29 24.15 -3.89
CA GLU A 52 8.19 24.92 -3.32
C GLU A 52 7.27 24.06 -2.44
N LYS A 53 6.93 22.85 -2.89
CA LYS A 53 6.15 21.91 -2.07
C LYS A 53 6.87 21.60 -0.75
N ALA A 54 8.18 21.36 -0.81
CA ALA A 54 8.97 21.02 0.37
C ALA A 54 9.07 22.17 1.39
N THR A 55 9.19 23.42 0.93
CA THR A 55 9.40 24.59 1.81
C THR A 55 8.12 25.29 2.24
N LYS A 56 7.09 25.30 1.38
CA LYS A 56 5.84 26.05 1.64
C LYS A 56 4.72 25.19 2.23
N LEU A 57 4.64 23.89 1.92
CA LEU A 57 3.54 23.05 2.41
C LEU A 57 3.81 22.49 3.81
N PRO A 58 2.83 22.54 4.73
CA PRO A 58 2.94 21.86 6.01
C PRO A 58 3.17 20.36 5.84
N ALA A 59 3.99 19.77 6.72
CA ALA A 59 4.36 18.36 6.64
C ALA A 59 3.13 17.41 6.55
N PHE A 60 2.10 17.67 7.35
CA PHE A 60 0.85 16.88 7.36
C PHE A 60 0.10 16.83 6.02
N VAL A 61 0.28 17.84 5.16
CA VAL A 61 -0.26 17.89 3.79
C VAL A 61 0.56 17.01 2.85
N GLN A 62 1.85 16.86 3.11
CA GLN A 62 2.78 16.07 2.30
C GLN A 62 2.69 14.57 2.62
N TRP A 63 2.43 14.19 3.88
CA TRP A 63 2.48 12.78 4.32
C TRP A 63 1.61 11.80 3.53
N PRO A 64 0.37 12.12 3.10
CA PRO A 64 -0.39 11.21 2.25
C PRO A 64 0.26 10.96 0.88
N ALA A 65 0.99 11.94 0.33
CA ALA A 65 1.74 11.76 -0.92
C ALA A 65 2.92 10.81 -0.73
N ASP A 66 3.68 10.98 0.35
CA ASP A 66 4.78 10.09 0.69
C ASP A 66 4.28 8.67 0.96
N ASN A 67 3.15 8.54 1.65
CA ASN A 67 2.51 7.24 1.91
C ASN A 67 1.96 6.59 0.63
N PHE A 68 1.33 7.36 -0.25
CA PHE A 68 0.85 6.86 -1.55
C PHE A 68 1.99 6.29 -2.38
N ASN A 69 3.11 7.01 -2.48
CA ASN A 69 4.32 6.52 -3.16
C ASN A 69 4.82 5.22 -2.52
N ASN A 70 4.88 5.15 -1.18
CA ASN A 70 5.28 3.92 -0.50
C ASN A 70 4.31 2.74 -0.75
N LEU A 71 3.02 3.00 -0.95
CA LEU A 71 2.02 2.00 -1.33
C LEU A 71 2.16 1.53 -2.79
N LEU A 72 2.90 2.25 -3.64
CA LEU A 72 3.19 1.83 -5.02
C LEU A 72 4.58 1.18 -5.17
N GLU A 73 5.49 1.35 -4.22
CA GLU A 73 6.81 0.72 -4.26
C GLU A 73 6.75 -0.77 -3.88
N GLN A 74 6.60 -1.09 -2.59
CA GLN A 74 6.66 -2.47 -2.11
C GLN A 74 5.41 -3.30 -2.47
N PRO A 75 4.18 -2.77 -2.32
CA PRO A 75 2.98 -3.55 -2.66
C PRO A 75 2.87 -4.01 -4.11
N THR A 76 3.63 -3.43 -5.04
CA THR A 76 3.70 -3.93 -6.42
C THR A 76 4.18 -5.38 -6.46
N GLN A 77 5.10 -5.77 -5.58
CA GLN A 77 5.52 -7.17 -5.43
C GLN A 77 4.41 -8.05 -4.83
N PHE A 78 3.61 -7.52 -3.90
CA PHE A 78 2.47 -8.24 -3.33
C PHE A 78 1.42 -8.57 -4.39
N TYR A 79 1.08 -7.63 -5.28
CA TYR A 79 0.14 -7.90 -6.37
C TYR A 79 0.65 -9.01 -7.29
N ALA A 80 1.93 -8.99 -7.66
CA ALA A 80 2.54 -10.06 -8.45
C ALA A 80 2.49 -11.42 -7.72
N ALA A 81 2.85 -11.46 -6.43
CA ALA A 81 2.84 -12.68 -5.64
C ALA A 81 1.44 -13.28 -5.52
N VAL A 82 0.44 -12.45 -5.17
CA VAL A 82 -0.95 -12.88 -5.01
C VAL A 82 -1.56 -13.34 -6.33
N LEU A 83 -1.31 -12.64 -7.43
CA LEU A 83 -1.78 -13.06 -8.75
C LEU A 83 -1.15 -14.39 -9.16
N GLY A 84 0.17 -14.56 -8.99
CA GLY A 84 0.86 -15.82 -9.28
C GLY A 84 0.30 -16.99 -8.48
N LEU A 85 0.15 -16.83 -7.16
CA LEU A 85 -0.44 -17.86 -6.29
C LEU A 85 -1.91 -18.17 -6.67
N THR A 86 -2.66 -17.17 -7.11
CA THR A 86 -4.04 -17.35 -7.59
C THR A 86 -4.12 -18.10 -8.92
N LEU A 87 -3.12 -17.94 -9.80
CA LEU A 87 -3.00 -18.65 -11.07
C LEU A 87 -2.63 -20.13 -10.84
N LEU A 88 -1.79 -20.42 -9.85
CA LEU A 88 -1.44 -21.77 -9.41
C LEU A 88 -2.53 -22.43 -8.55
N ASP A 89 -3.70 -21.79 -8.42
CA ASP A 89 -4.86 -22.29 -7.69
C ASP A 89 -4.61 -22.56 -6.20
N VAL A 90 -3.67 -21.82 -5.58
CA VAL A 90 -3.38 -21.90 -4.14
C VAL A 90 -4.56 -21.34 -3.33
N LYS A 91 -5.11 -22.18 -2.45
CA LYS A 91 -6.30 -21.87 -1.63
C LYS A 91 -6.12 -22.14 -0.15
N ASP A 92 -4.90 -22.46 0.29
CA ASP A 92 -4.69 -22.86 1.66
C ASP A 92 -5.00 -21.70 2.65
N PRO A 93 -5.52 -22.01 3.85
CA PRO A 93 -5.91 -20.99 4.81
C PRO A 93 -4.74 -20.13 5.31
N LEU A 94 -3.52 -20.66 5.35
CA LEU A 94 -2.37 -19.93 5.86
C LEU A 94 -1.95 -18.83 4.89
N THR A 95 -1.80 -19.14 3.60
CA THR A 95 -1.49 -18.14 2.55
C THR A 95 -2.55 -17.04 2.50
N THR A 96 -3.82 -17.42 2.63
CA THR A 96 -4.93 -16.45 2.68
C THR A 96 -4.86 -15.54 3.90
N ARG A 97 -4.53 -16.08 5.08
CA ARG A 97 -4.33 -15.29 6.31
C ARG A 97 -3.12 -14.36 6.22
N LEU A 98 -2.01 -14.83 5.65
CA LEU A 98 -0.82 -14.01 5.42
C LEU A 98 -1.13 -12.84 4.47
N ALA A 99 -1.87 -13.10 3.39
CA ALA A 99 -2.28 -12.06 2.45
C ALA A 99 -3.11 -10.97 3.13
N TRP A 100 -4.14 -11.34 3.90
CA TRP A 100 -4.92 -10.37 4.69
C TRP A 100 -4.09 -9.69 5.78
N GLY A 101 -3.17 -10.41 6.42
CA GLY A 101 -2.22 -9.86 7.38
C GLY A 101 -1.35 -8.77 6.77
N TYR A 102 -0.86 -8.99 5.55
CA TYR A 102 -0.14 -7.98 4.78
C TYR A 102 -1.00 -6.73 4.56
N VAL A 103 -2.23 -6.88 4.05
CA VAL A 103 -3.17 -5.76 3.84
C VAL A 103 -3.39 -4.98 5.14
N GLY A 104 -3.68 -5.67 6.25
CA GLY A 104 -3.87 -5.05 7.56
C GLY A 104 -2.64 -4.26 8.03
N LEU A 105 -1.44 -4.83 7.89
CA LEU A 105 -0.18 -4.13 8.24
C LEU A 105 0.03 -2.89 7.37
N ARG A 106 -0.31 -2.94 6.08
CA ARG A 106 -0.23 -1.78 5.17
C ARG A 106 -1.22 -0.68 5.56
N VAL A 107 -2.43 -1.04 5.98
CA VAL A 107 -3.42 -0.10 6.53
C VAL A 107 -2.88 0.57 7.79
N VAL A 108 -2.40 -0.20 8.76
CA VAL A 108 -1.83 0.33 10.02
C VAL A 108 -0.64 1.24 9.75
N HIS A 109 0.31 0.81 8.90
CA HIS A 109 1.45 1.64 8.50
C HIS A 109 1.00 2.98 7.91
N SER A 110 0.02 2.94 7.01
CA SER A 110 -0.52 4.14 6.34
C SER A 110 -1.18 5.08 7.33
N LEU A 111 -2.00 4.54 8.24
CA LEU A 111 -2.62 5.33 9.31
C LEU A 111 -1.58 6.02 10.18
N ILE A 112 -0.52 5.33 10.60
CA ILE A 112 0.58 5.95 11.37
C ILE A 112 1.23 7.06 10.54
N HIS A 113 1.54 6.78 9.27
CA HIS A 113 2.25 7.71 8.38
C HIS A 113 1.45 9.00 8.13
N VAL A 114 0.15 8.92 7.84
CA VAL A 114 -0.68 10.07 7.49
C VAL A 114 -1.30 10.81 8.69
N SER A 115 -1.11 10.32 9.91
CA SER A 115 -1.66 10.93 11.15
C SER A 115 -0.60 11.52 12.08
N VAL A 116 0.32 10.69 12.60
CA VAL A 116 1.32 11.08 13.60
C VAL A 116 2.75 11.01 13.06
N ASN A 117 2.95 10.33 11.94
CA ASN A 117 4.21 10.12 11.23
C ASN A 117 5.42 9.77 12.14
N LYS A 118 5.20 8.96 13.18
CA LYS A 118 6.30 8.46 14.03
C LYS A 118 7.13 7.44 13.26
N VAL A 119 8.31 7.87 12.80
CA VAL A 119 9.19 7.10 11.89
C VAL A 119 9.51 5.71 12.42
N THR A 120 9.90 5.58 13.69
CA THR A 120 10.24 4.28 14.29
C THR A 120 9.05 3.31 14.31
N ALA A 121 7.85 3.81 14.61
CA ALA A 121 6.64 2.99 14.61
C ALA A 121 6.25 2.55 13.20
N ARG A 122 6.22 3.47 12.23
CA ARG A 122 5.88 3.11 10.84
C ARG A 122 6.94 2.21 10.22
N PHE A 123 8.22 2.37 10.57
CA PHE A 123 9.29 1.50 10.10
C PHE A 123 9.13 0.07 10.63
N ALA A 124 8.83 -0.10 11.93
CA ALA A 124 8.59 -1.43 12.50
C ALA A 124 7.43 -2.16 11.79
N VAL A 125 6.30 -1.48 11.59
CA VAL A 125 5.15 -2.06 10.88
C VAL A 125 5.48 -2.37 9.41
N TRP A 126 6.22 -1.48 8.73
CA TRP A 126 6.71 -1.72 7.37
C TRP A 126 7.60 -2.96 7.31
N ALA A 127 8.58 -3.09 8.21
CA ALA A 127 9.49 -4.23 8.25
C ALA A 127 8.76 -5.54 8.52
N THR A 128 7.78 -5.55 9.43
CA THR A 128 6.91 -6.72 9.65
C THR A 128 6.13 -7.08 8.39
N SER A 129 5.58 -6.09 7.68
CA SER A 129 4.89 -6.34 6.40
C SER A 129 5.83 -6.91 5.32
N SER A 130 7.09 -6.47 5.29
CA SER A 130 8.12 -7.00 4.40
C SER A 130 8.38 -8.49 4.64
N VAL A 131 8.44 -8.92 5.91
CA VAL A 131 8.65 -10.34 6.26
C VAL A 131 7.46 -11.19 5.84
N VAL A 132 6.23 -10.71 6.04
CA VAL A 132 5.03 -11.41 5.57
C VAL A 132 5.05 -11.58 4.05
N LEU A 133 5.36 -10.50 3.32
CA LEU A 133 5.46 -10.55 1.86
C LEU A 133 6.57 -11.48 1.39
N LEU A 134 7.74 -11.47 2.04
CA LEU A 134 8.82 -12.41 1.75
C LEU A 134 8.35 -13.86 1.91
N GLY A 135 7.63 -14.18 2.98
CA GLY A 135 7.05 -15.52 3.18
C GLY A 135 6.09 -15.92 2.05
N MET A 136 5.23 -15.01 1.59
CA MET A 136 4.34 -15.26 0.46
C MET A 136 5.11 -15.45 -0.85
N THR A 137 6.16 -14.67 -1.08
CA THR A 137 7.01 -14.81 -2.27
C THR A 137 7.78 -16.14 -2.25
N VAL A 138 8.26 -16.58 -1.08
CA VAL A 138 8.87 -17.90 -0.92
C VAL A 138 7.85 -19.00 -1.19
N LYS A 139 6.61 -18.87 -0.71
CA LYS A 139 5.52 -19.80 -1.02
C LYS A 139 5.26 -19.86 -2.54
N LEU A 140 5.22 -18.71 -3.22
CA LEU A 140 5.07 -18.69 -4.67
C LEU A 140 6.24 -19.39 -5.37
N ALA A 141 7.48 -19.11 -4.97
CA ALA A 141 8.65 -19.77 -5.53
C ALA A 141 8.59 -21.28 -5.32
N ALA A 142 8.14 -21.74 -4.15
CA ALA A 142 7.96 -23.15 -3.86
C ALA A 142 6.98 -23.81 -4.85
N GLU A 143 5.80 -23.23 -5.05
CA GLU A 143 4.77 -23.76 -5.96
C GLU A 143 5.17 -23.73 -7.45
N VAL A 144 6.13 -22.86 -7.84
CA VAL A 144 6.59 -22.77 -9.23
C VAL A 144 7.73 -23.74 -9.52
N PHE A 145 8.64 -23.94 -8.58
CA PHE A 145 9.92 -24.64 -8.82
C PHE A 145 10.01 -26.02 -8.18
N TYR A 146 9.08 -26.42 -7.31
CA TYR A 146 9.08 -27.70 -6.61
C TYR A 146 7.69 -28.33 -6.63
#